data_AF-Q69MF4-F1
#
_entry.id   AF-Q69MF4-F1
#
_cell.length_a   1.000
_cell.length_b   1.000
_cell.length_c   1.000
_cell.angle_alpha   90.00
_cell.angle_beta   90.00
_cell.angle_gamma   90.00
#
_symmetry.space_group_name_H-M   'P 1'
#
loop_
_entity.id
_entity.type
_entity.pdbx_description
1 polymer ?
#
loop_
_entity_poly.entity_id
_entity_poly.type
_entity_poly.pdbx_seq_one_letter_code
_entity_poly.pdbx_strand_id
1 'polypeptide(L)'
;MTQPDRQINTHPADSNPQTGALLATVDKRLDEAAQAINEAADSVVAAAPPAKKDEVEAATWKRRMFAITALGMAQGDEKKVAATSLAYKKAAKAVLDAAPADKFKLMDESFKVAAMEVIAS
;
A
#
# COMPACT_ATOMS: atom_id res chain seq x y z
N MET A 1 38.13 -49.21 17.60
CA MET A 1 38.31 -47.92 18.28
C MET A 1 38.18 -46.82 17.23
N THR A 2 36.96 -46.66 16.72
CA THR A 2 35.99 -45.57 16.99
C THR A 2 36.34 -44.31 16.20
N GLN A 3 35.60 -44.09 15.10
CA GLN A 3 35.53 -42.80 14.41
C GLN A 3 35.00 -41.74 15.38
N PRO A 4 35.51 -40.50 15.36
CA PRO A 4 34.86 -39.41 16.06
C PRO A 4 33.58 -39.03 15.29
N ASP A 5 32.43 -39.27 15.92
CA ASP A 5 31.14 -38.69 15.56
C ASP A 5 31.30 -37.18 15.40
N ARG A 6 31.35 -36.70 14.15
CA ARG A 6 30.91 -35.34 13.85
C ARG A 6 29.42 -35.31 14.15
N GLN A 7 29.06 -34.87 15.37
CA GLN A 7 27.78 -34.23 15.59
C GLN A 7 27.70 -33.04 14.63
N ILE A 8 27.10 -33.27 13.47
CA ILE A 8 26.38 -32.25 12.73
C ILE A 8 25.26 -31.79 13.66
N ASN A 9 25.59 -30.84 14.53
CA ASN A 9 24.61 -30.05 15.24
C ASN A 9 23.94 -29.17 14.18
N THR A 10 23.01 -29.76 13.42
CA THR A 10 22.01 -29.00 12.68
C THR A 10 21.09 -28.40 13.71
N HIS A 11 21.56 -27.34 14.38
CA HIS A 11 20.65 -26.36 14.92
C HIS A 11 19.83 -25.87 13.72
N PRO A 12 18.48 -25.97 13.73
CA PRO A 12 17.71 -25.17 12.82
C PRO A 12 18.11 -23.72 13.11
N ALA A 13 18.75 -23.07 12.12
CA ALA A 13 19.04 -21.66 12.19
C ALA A 13 17.74 -20.95 12.59
N ASP A 14 17.85 -20.19 13.66
CA ASP A 14 16.79 -19.45 14.31
C ASP A 14 15.94 -18.69 13.28
N SER A 15 14.77 -19.23 12.93
CA SER A 15 13.65 -18.39 12.51
C SER A 15 13.28 -17.58 13.74
N ASN A 16 13.90 -16.40 13.93
CA ASN A 16 13.52 -15.50 15.00
C ASN A 16 12.01 -15.22 14.86
N PRO A 17 11.17 -15.64 15.82
CA PRO A 17 9.73 -15.45 15.72
C PRO A 17 9.35 -13.97 15.62
N GLN A 18 10.22 -13.06 16.07
CA GLN A 18 10.04 -11.61 15.92
C GLN A 18 10.19 -11.15 14.45
N THR A 19 11.09 -11.75 13.66
CA THR A 19 11.26 -11.41 12.25
C THR A 19 10.07 -11.88 11.42
N GLY A 20 9.53 -13.07 11.69
CA GLY A 20 8.32 -13.56 11.04
C GLY A 20 7.07 -12.74 11.37
N ALA A 21 6.90 -12.36 12.63
CA ALA A 21 5.80 -11.49 13.07
C ALA A 21 5.89 -10.06 12.47
N LEU A 22 7.11 -9.55 12.28
CA LEU A 22 7.35 -8.25 11.67
C LEU A 22 6.98 -8.24 10.18
N LEU A 23 7.40 -9.25 9.42
CA LEU A 23 7.05 -9.39 8.01
C LEU A 23 5.54 -9.49 7.81
N ALA A 24 4.85 -10.31 8.61
CA ALA A 24 3.39 -10.42 8.57
C ALA A 24 2.69 -9.08 8.89
N THR A 25 3.29 -8.26 9.77
CA THR A 25 2.77 -6.91 10.08
C THR A 25 2.95 -5.94 8.91
N VAL A 26 4.09 -6.02 8.21
CA VAL A 26 4.36 -5.22 7.01
C VAL A 26 3.41 -5.60 5.88
N ASP A 27 3.26 -6.90 5.60
CA ASP A 27 2.35 -7.40 4.56
C ASP A 27 0.92 -6.94 4.81
N LYS A 28 0.43 -7.11 6.04
CA LYS A 28 -0.91 -6.62 6.44
C LYS A 28 -1.09 -5.13 6.19
N ARG A 29 -0.08 -4.29 6.48
CA ARG A 29 -0.18 -2.83 6.24
C ARG A 29 -0.23 -2.49 4.76
N LEU A 30 0.45 -3.25 3.92
CA LEU A 30 0.44 -3.07 2.47
C LEU A 30 -0.92 -3.49 1.90
N ASP A 31 -1.44 -4.64 2.33
CA ASP A 31 -2.76 -5.14 1.91
C ASP A 31 -3.88 -4.17 2.29
N GLU A 32 -3.90 -3.70 3.54
CA GLU A 32 -4.90 -2.73 4.00
C GLU A 32 -4.82 -1.40 3.23
N ALA A 33 -3.61 -0.94 2.89
CA ALA A 33 -3.44 0.29 2.12
C ALA A 33 -3.87 0.11 0.66
N ALA A 34 -3.51 -1.00 0.03
CA ALA A 34 -3.94 -1.35 -1.31
C ALA A 34 -5.46 -1.50 -1.40
N GLN A 35 -6.09 -2.14 -0.41
CA GLN A 35 -7.54 -2.24 -0.31
C GLN A 35 -8.18 -0.85 -0.23
N ALA A 36 -7.71 0.03 0.67
CA ALA A 36 -8.25 1.39 0.80
C ALA A 36 -8.11 2.21 -0.50
N ILE A 37 -6.99 2.08 -1.19
CA ILE A 37 -6.76 2.70 -2.51
C ILE A 37 -7.79 2.20 -3.54
N ASN A 38 -8.03 0.89 -3.59
CA ASN A 38 -8.98 0.29 -4.52
C ASN A 38 -10.42 0.75 -4.24
N GLU A 39 -10.84 0.72 -2.97
CA GLU A 39 -12.17 1.18 -2.55
C GLU A 39 -12.41 2.66 -2.89
N ALA A 40 -11.42 3.52 -2.62
CA ALA A 40 -11.50 4.94 -2.98
C ALA A 40 -11.63 5.13 -4.49
N ALA A 41 -10.83 4.40 -5.27
CA ALA A 41 -10.87 4.44 -6.72
C ALA A 41 -12.21 3.95 -7.29
N ASP A 42 -12.76 2.85 -6.76
CA ASP A 42 -14.08 2.34 -7.17
C ASP A 42 -15.20 3.35 -6.83
N SER A 43 -15.10 4.01 -5.67
CA SER A 43 -16.04 5.07 -5.28
C SER A 43 -15.99 6.29 -6.22
N VAL A 44 -14.80 6.65 -6.72
CA VAL A 44 -14.62 7.73 -7.71
C VAL A 44 -15.28 7.37 -9.04
N VAL A 45 -15.06 6.14 -9.54
CA VAL A 45 -15.67 5.67 -10.79
C VAL A 45 -17.19 5.58 -10.67
N ALA A 46 -17.70 5.13 -9.53
CA ALA A 46 -19.13 5.07 -9.25
C ALA A 46 -19.79 6.46 -9.21
N ALA A 47 -19.06 7.48 -8.75
CA ALA A 47 -19.54 8.86 -8.69
C ALA A 47 -19.42 9.64 -10.00
N ALA A 48 -18.76 9.07 -11.02
CA ALA A 48 -18.51 9.74 -12.28
C ALA A 48 -19.82 10.03 -13.05
N PRO A 49 -20.02 11.25 -13.58
CA PRO A 49 -21.12 11.54 -14.49
C PRO A 49 -21.05 10.62 -15.73
N PRO A 50 -22.18 10.10 -16.25
CA PRO A 50 -22.17 9.19 -17.40
C PRO A 50 -21.40 9.72 -18.61
N ALA A 51 -21.51 11.02 -18.88
CA ALA A 51 -20.83 11.67 -20.00
C ALA A 51 -19.29 11.74 -19.88
N LYS A 52 -18.73 11.48 -18.69
CA LYS A 52 -17.28 11.54 -18.41
C LYS A 52 -16.74 10.24 -17.83
N LYS A 53 -17.53 9.16 -17.81
CA LYS A 53 -17.20 7.94 -17.07
C LYS A 53 -15.88 7.33 -17.52
N ASP A 54 -15.68 7.19 -18.83
CA ASP A 54 -14.46 6.58 -19.39
C ASP A 54 -13.19 7.39 -19.07
N GLU A 55 -13.29 8.73 -19.12
CA GLU A 55 -12.17 9.62 -18.78
C GLU A 55 -11.81 9.51 -17.29
N VAL A 56 -12.83 9.53 -16.42
CA VAL A 56 -12.66 9.39 -14.98
C VAL A 56 -12.09 8.01 -14.64
N GLU A 57 -12.56 6.94 -15.28
CA GLU A 57 -12.08 5.58 -15.08
C GLU A 57 -10.59 5.44 -15.47
N ALA A 58 -10.19 5.92 -16.65
CA ALA A 58 -8.81 5.87 -17.10
C ALA A 58 -7.87 6.68 -16.18
N ALA A 59 -8.27 7.89 -15.78
CA ALA A 59 -7.49 8.73 -14.87
C ALA A 59 -7.39 8.11 -13.46
N THR A 60 -8.49 7.54 -12.97
CA THR A 60 -8.56 6.87 -11.67
C THR A 60 -7.67 5.62 -11.64
N TRP A 61 -7.72 4.80 -12.70
CA TRP A 61 -6.84 3.65 -12.87
C TRP A 61 -5.37 4.06 -12.82
N LYS A 62 -4.98 5.12 -13.55
CA LYS A 62 -3.61 5.63 -13.53
C LYS A 62 -3.18 6.05 -12.13
N ARG A 63 -4.04 6.73 -11.36
CA ARG A 63 -3.75 7.16 -9.98
C ARG A 63 -3.64 5.97 -9.02
N ARG A 64 -4.51 4.98 -9.16
CA ARG A 64 -4.45 3.71 -8.43
C ARG A 64 -3.10 3.02 -8.65
N MET A 65 -2.65 2.89 -9.90
CA MET A 65 -1.39 2.21 -10.22
C MET A 65 -0.16 2.93 -9.65
N PHE A 66 -0.14 4.26 -9.67
CA PHE A 66 0.94 5.01 -9.04
C PHE A 66 0.99 4.78 -7.52
N ALA A 67 -0.16 4.80 -6.84
CA ALA A 67 -0.23 4.58 -5.40
C ALA A 67 0.22 3.16 -5.00
N ILE A 68 -0.22 2.14 -5.73
CA ILE A 68 0.20 0.75 -5.49
C ILE A 68 1.69 0.56 -5.77
N THR A 69 2.20 1.20 -6.82
CA THR A 69 3.65 1.18 -7.12
C THR A 69 4.47 1.82 -6.00
N ALA A 70 4.00 2.94 -5.44
CA ALA A 70 4.66 3.59 -4.30
C ALA A 70 4.70 2.68 -3.05
N LEU A 71 3.61 1.94 -2.77
CA LEU A 71 3.59 0.92 -1.72
C LEU A 71 4.62 -0.18 -1.98
N GLY A 72 4.72 -0.66 -3.22
CA GLY A 72 5.73 -1.65 -3.63
C GLY A 72 7.17 -1.13 -3.48
N MET A 73 7.43 0.13 -3.83
CA MET A 73 8.75 0.76 -3.67
C MET A 73 9.16 0.97 -2.21
N ALA A 74 8.19 1.08 -1.30
CA ALA A 74 8.46 1.18 0.13
C ALA A 74 8.86 -0.17 0.75
N GLN A 75 8.57 -1.30 0.09
CA GLN A 75 8.91 -2.63 0.60
C GLN A 75 10.42 -2.76 0.86
N GLY A 76 10.77 -3.36 1.99
CA GLY A 76 12.17 -3.47 2.44
C GLY A 76 12.59 -2.38 3.44
N ASP A 77 11.78 -1.32 3.62
CA ASP A 77 11.95 -0.32 4.69
C ASP A 77 10.65 -0.18 5.47
N GLU A 78 10.61 -0.76 6.68
CA GLU A 78 9.42 -0.75 7.54
C GLU A 78 8.89 0.66 7.82
N LYS A 79 9.78 1.65 8.00
CA LYS A 79 9.39 3.03 8.28
C LYS A 79 8.75 3.65 7.05
N LYS A 80 9.33 3.43 5.87
CA LYS A 80 8.73 3.87 4.60
C LYS A 80 7.41 3.16 4.34
N VAL A 81 7.28 1.87 4.60
CA VAL A 81 5.99 1.15 4.48
C VAL A 81 4.96 1.78 5.41
N ALA A 82 5.30 1.98 6.69
CA ALA A 82 4.37 2.56 7.65
C ALA A 82 3.92 3.97 7.24
N ALA A 83 4.84 4.82 6.80
CA ALA A 83 4.53 6.18 6.33
C ALA A 83 3.68 6.17 5.05
N THR A 84 4.09 5.41 4.04
CA THR A 84 3.42 5.30 2.73
C THR A 84 2.01 4.74 2.89
N SER A 85 1.86 3.61 3.61
CA SER A 85 0.55 3.02 3.90
C SER A 85 -0.36 3.99 4.64
N LEU A 86 0.16 4.73 5.63
CA LEU A 86 -0.63 5.71 6.38
C LEU A 86 -1.09 6.89 5.51
N ALA A 87 -0.20 7.44 4.69
CA ALA A 87 -0.51 8.56 3.80
C ALA A 87 -1.64 8.19 2.83
N TYR A 88 -1.53 7.03 2.16
CA TYR A 88 -2.57 6.58 1.23
C TYR A 88 -3.87 6.18 1.91
N LYS A 89 -3.84 5.58 3.12
CA LYS A 89 -5.07 5.30 3.88
C LYS A 89 -5.81 6.60 4.25
N LYS A 90 -5.09 7.65 4.64
CA LYS A 90 -5.69 8.98 4.92
C LYS A 90 -6.29 9.61 3.67
N ALA A 91 -5.55 9.61 2.56
CA ALA A 91 -6.03 10.13 1.29
C ALA A 91 -7.27 9.37 0.78
N ALA A 92 -7.24 8.04 0.83
CA ALA A 92 -8.36 7.18 0.46
C ALA A 92 -9.60 7.46 1.31
N LYS A 93 -9.44 7.58 2.64
CA LYS A 93 -10.54 7.96 3.53
C LYS A 93 -11.15 9.31 3.16
N ALA A 94 -10.33 10.32 2.87
CA ALA A 94 -10.83 11.63 2.45
C ALA A 94 -11.66 11.55 1.16
N VAL A 95 -11.22 10.75 0.18
CA VAL A 95 -11.97 10.48 -1.05
C VAL A 95 -13.30 9.77 -0.77
N LEU A 96 -13.31 8.80 0.13
CA LEU A 96 -14.54 8.09 0.51
C LEU A 96 -15.55 9.01 1.20
N ASP A 97 -15.09 9.90 2.07
CA ASP A 97 -15.93 10.84 2.83
C ASP A 97 -16.42 12.04 1.98
N ALA A 98 -15.79 12.31 0.83
CA ALA A 98 -16.15 13.44 -0.03
C ALA A 98 -17.50 13.27 -0.74
N ALA A 99 -18.14 14.41 -1.05
CA ALA A 99 -19.33 14.43 -1.89
C ALA A 99 -19.02 13.86 -3.29
N PRO A 100 -19.98 13.18 -3.97
CA PRO A 100 -19.73 12.49 -5.23
C PRO A 100 -19.01 13.33 -6.29
N ALA A 101 -19.42 14.60 -6.46
CA ALA A 101 -18.84 15.51 -7.44
C ALA A 101 -17.37 15.88 -7.16
N ASP A 102 -16.92 15.77 -5.91
CA ASP A 102 -15.58 16.18 -5.48
C ASP A 102 -14.59 15.01 -5.42
N LYS A 103 -15.08 13.75 -5.41
CA LYS A 103 -14.25 12.55 -5.21
C LYS A 103 -13.08 12.47 -6.20
N PHE A 104 -13.34 12.71 -7.49
CA PHE A 104 -12.29 12.61 -8.52
C PHE A 104 -11.19 13.65 -8.31
N LYS A 105 -11.57 14.91 -8.11
CA LYS A 105 -10.62 16.01 -7.85
C LYS A 105 -9.80 15.73 -6.59
N LEU A 106 -10.48 15.32 -5.51
CA LEU A 106 -9.83 15.04 -4.25
C LEU A 106 -8.86 13.86 -4.35
N MET A 107 -9.19 12.82 -5.12
CA MET A 107 -8.26 11.71 -5.37
C MET A 107 -7.03 12.18 -6.14
N ASP A 108 -7.21 12.96 -7.21
CA ASP A 108 -6.08 13.44 -8.04
C ASP A 108 -5.13 14.35 -7.24
N GLU A 109 -5.64 15.16 -6.33
CA GLU A 109 -4.82 16.04 -5.46
C GLU A 109 -4.18 15.26 -4.31
N SER A 110 -4.98 14.56 -3.50
CA SER A 110 -4.49 13.90 -2.28
C SER A 110 -3.53 12.75 -2.56
N PHE A 111 -3.71 12.01 -3.65
CA PHE A 111 -2.80 10.91 -4.00
C PHE A 111 -1.46 11.43 -4.54
N LYS A 112 -1.42 12.62 -5.16
CA LYS A 112 -0.16 13.29 -5.52
C LYS A 112 0.58 13.75 -4.27
N VAL A 113 -0.12 14.36 -3.31
CA VAL A 113 0.46 14.78 -2.03
C VAL A 113 1.05 13.57 -1.30
N ALA A 114 0.28 12.49 -1.17
CA ALA A 114 0.76 11.24 -0.57
C ALA A 114 2.01 10.70 -1.29
N ALA A 115 2.05 10.72 -2.63
CA ALA A 115 3.24 10.31 -3.38
C ALA A 115 4.46 11.20 -3.10
N MET A 116 4.27 12.52 -2.98
CA MET A 116 5.34 13.47 -2.70
C MET A 116 5.89 13.34 -1.29
N GLU A 117 5.03 13.10 -0.29
CA GLU A 117 5.44 12.85 1.10
C GLU A 117 6.38 11.64 1.20
N VAL A 118 6.17 10.62 0.35
CA VAL A 118 6.98 9.41 0.29
C VAL A 118 8.34 9.63 -0.39
N ILE A 119 8.42 10.50 -1.40
CA ILE A 119 9.68 10.83 -2.07
C ILE A 119 10.58 11.70 -1.17
N ALA A 120 9.97 12.51 -0.31
CA ALA A 120 10.69 13.41 0.61
C ALA A 120 11.14 12.74 1.93
N SER A 121 10.77 11.49 2.19
CA SER A 121 11.06 10.74 3.43
C SER A 121 12.06 9.59 3.26
#